data_AF-A0A838QDL6-F1
#
_entry.id   AF-A0A838QDL6-F1
#
_cell.length_a   1.000
_cell.length_b   1.000
_cell.length_c   1.000
_cell.angle_alpha   90.00
_cell.angle_beta   90.00
_cell.angle_gamma   90.00
#
_symmetry.space_group_name_H-M   'P 1'
#
loop_
_entity.id
_entity.type
_entity.pdbx_description
1 polymer ?
#
loop_
_entity_poly.entity_id
_entity_poly.type
_entity_poly.pdbx_seq_one_letter_code
_entity_poly.pdbx_strand_id
1 'polypeptide(L)'
;MTINGARVSRRPTHLELSRASAEGFLRDVCLAMPIALAGSGVTRAFHAPGLPYTVLLDREGNIVQRWVGYSGVDQATQIRAAIQLELGRGPGAPHAHHGGPRT
;
A
#
# COMPACT_ATOMS: atom_id res chain seq x y z
N MET A 1 -9.25 -26.36 46.54
CA MET A 1 -9.80 -27.23 45.48
C MET A 1 -9.47 -26.59 44.13
N THR A 2 -8.49 -27.16 43.43
CA THR A 2 -8.00 -26.66 42.12
C THR A 2 -8.85 -27.21 40.97
N ILE A 3 -8.87 -26.49 39.84
CA ILE A 3 -8.87 -26.91 38.41
C ILE A 3 -9.69 -25.84 37.63
N ASN A 4 -9.10 -24.94 36.83
CA ASN A 4 -8.62 -25.24 35.48
C ASN A 4 -7.69 -24.13 34.95
N GLY A 5 -6.45 -24.50 34.62
CA GLY A 5 -5.43 -23.66 33.98
C GLY A 5 -5.68 -23.41 32.50
N ALA A 6 -6.85 -22.92 32.13
CA ALA A 6 -7.08 -22.41 30.78
C ALA A 6 -6.60 -20.95 30.75
N ARG A 7 -5.36 -20.73 30.30
CA ARG A 7 -4.93 -19.41 29.83
C ARG A 7 -5.84 -19.12 28.63
N VAL A 8 -6.88 -18.32 28.84
CA VAL A 8 -7.71 -17.80 27.75
C VAL A 8 -6.73 -17.07 26.83
N SER A 9 -6.35 -17.72 25.73
CA SER A 9 -5.61 -17.09 24.65
C SER A 9 -6.54 -15.99 24.16
N ARG A 10 -6.24 -14.76 24.57
CA ARG A 10 -6.89 -13.58 24.04
C ARG A 10 -6.54 -13.59 22.56
N ARG A 11 -7.45 -14.12 21.72
CA ARG A 11 -7.47 -13.79 20.30
C ARG A 11 -7.33 -12.27 20.25
N PRO A 12 -6.36 -11.71 19.50
CA PRO A 12 -6.27 -10.26 19.37
C PRO A 12 -7.53 -9.80 18.62
N THR A 13 -8.56 -9.41 19.37
CA THR A 13 -9.79 -8.79 18.88
C THR A 13 -9.62 -7.29 18.67
N HIS A 14 -8.41 -6.78 18.89
CA HIS A 14 -8.01 -5.43 18.57
C HIS A 14 -6.75 -5.54 17.73
N LEU A 15 -6.82 -5.12 16.46
CA LEU A 15 -5.64 -4.93 15.63
C LEU A 15 -4.92 -3.71 16.21
N GLU A 16 -4.08 -3.93 17.21
CA GLU A 16 -3.13 -2.93 17.68
C GLU A 16 -2.16 -2.67 16.53
N LEU A 17 -2.47 -1.65 15.72
CA LEU A 17 -1.62 -1.10 14.68
C LEU A 17 -0.44 -0.38 15.34
N SER A 18 0.45 -1.19 15.93
CA SER A 18 1.68 -0.76 16.58
C SER A 18 2.87 -1.04 15.68
N ARG A 19 3.95 -0.29 15.88
CA ARG A 19 5.23 -0.55 15.22
C ARG A 19 5.72 -1.99 15.46
N ALA A 20 5.61 -2.48 16.69
CA ALA A 20 6.03 -3.83 17.04
C ALA A 20 5.22 -4.91 16.30
N SER A 21 3.90 -4.71 16.14
CA SER A 21 3.03 -5.59 15.36
C SER A 21 3.43 -5.60 13.87
N ALA A 22 3.73 -4.43 13.31
CA ALA A 22 4.18 -4.30 11.91
C ALA A 22 5.54 -4.97 11.69
N GLU A 23 6.51 -4.77 12.58
CA GLU A 23 7.81 -5.42 12.51
C GLU A 23 7.71 -6.95 12.65
N GLY A 24 6.78 -7.45 13.49
CA GLY A 24 6.44 -8.87 13.56
C GLY A 24 5.96 -9.42 12.23
N PHE A 25 4.95 -8.78 11.65
CA PHE A 25 4.42 -9.15 10.33
C PHE A 25 5.49 -9.16 9.24
N LEU A 26 6.38 -8.17 9.21
CA LEU A 26 7.44 -8.09 8.18
C LEU A 26 8.47 -9.22 8.29
N ARG A 27 8.76 -9.72 9.50
CA ARG A 27 9.62 -10.89 9.67
C ARG A 27 9.00 -12.16 9.09
N ASP A 28 7.69 -12.30 9.18
CA ASP A 28 6.99 -13.50 8.72
C ASP A 28 6.80 -13.50 7.19
N VAL A 29 6.57 -12.33 6.59
CA VAL A 29 6.24 -12.21 5.15
C VAL A 29 7.49 -12.16 4.26
N CYS A 30 8.68 -11.90 4.80
CA CYS A 30 9.96 -11.94 4.08
C CYS A 30 9.93 -11.22 2.71
N LEU A 31 9.45 -9.97 2.69
CA LEU A 31 9.36 -9.18 1.46
C LEU A 31 10.76 -8.82 0.94
N ALA A 32 11.00 -9.06 -0.35
CA ALA A 32 12.26 -8.71 -1.02
C ALA A 32 12.38 -7.22 -1.40
N MET A 33 11.38 -6.39 -1.06
CA MET A 33 11.34 -4.97 -1.41
C MET A 33 11.61 -4.09 -0.18
N PRO A 34 12.14 -2.87 -0.36
CA PRO A 34 12.28 -1.92 0.73
C PRO A 34 10.92 -1.59 1.35
N ILE A 35 10.83 -1.63 2.68
CA ILE A 35 9.63 -1.28 3.43
C ILE A 35 9.95 -0.11 4.37
N ALA A 36 9.09 0.90 4.36
CA ALA A 36 9.12 1.99 5.32
C ALA A 36 7.93 1.89 6.27
N LEU A 37 8.19 1.98 7.58
CA LEU A 37 7.13 2.13 8.59
C LEU A 37 6.84 3.61 8.77
N ALA A 38 5.76 4.07 8.16
CA ALA A 38 5.33 5.46 8.22
C ALA A 38 4.12 5.64 9.15
N GLY A 39 4.08 6.76 9.86
CA GLY A 39 2.88 7.22 10.54
C GLY A 39 1.87 7.87 9.57
N SER A 40 0.84 8.50 10.12
CA SER A 40 -0.24 9.15 9.36
C SER A 40 0.21 10.28 8.41
N GLY A 41 1.43 10.80 8.58
CA GLY A 41 2.01 11.83 7.71
C GLY A 41 2.10 11.42 6.24
N VAL A 42 2.41 10.15 5.94
CA VAL A 42 2.48 9.64 4.57
C VAL A 42 1.10 9.58 3.93
N THR A 43 0.09 9.07 4.65
CA THR A 43 -1.30 9.02 4.17
C THR A 43 -1.79 10.42 3.80
N ARG A 44 -1.46 11.44 4.62
CA ARG A 44 -1.78 12.84 4.35
C ARG A 44 -1.01 13.39 3.13
N ALA A 45 0.29 13.14 3.04
CA ALA A 45 1.13 13.63 1.93
C ALA A 45 0.62 13.14 0.57
N PHE A 46 0.16 11.89 0.51
CA PHE A 46 -0.39 11.29 -0.71
C PHE A 46 -1.90 11.50 -0.89
N HIS A 47 -2.57 12.21 0.02
CA HIS A 47 -4.02 12.41 0.01
C HIS A 47 -4.80 11.09 -0.15
N ALA A 48 -4.33 10.03 0.51
CA ALA A 48 -4.92 8.70 0.38
C ALA A 48 -6.32 8.69 1.02
N PRO A 49 -7.38 8.33 0.28
CA PRO A 49 -8.76 8.35 0.79
C PRO A 49 -9.08 7.16 1.71
N GLY A 50 -8.21 6.15 1.74
CA GLY A 50 -8.35 4.93 2.51
C GLY A 50 -7.22 3.96 2.19
N LEU A 51 -7.17 2.82 2.89
CA LEU A 51 -6.22 1.74 2.65
C LEU A 51 -6.96 0.47 2.16
N PRO A 52 -6.29 -0.42 1.39
CA PRO A 52 -4.96 -0.23 0.80
C PRO A 52 -4.95 0.83 -0.31
N TYR A 53 -3.81 1.49 -0.50
CA TYR A 53 -3.63 2.54 -1.50
C TYR A 53 -2.29 2.36 -2.21
N THR A 54 -2.34 2.34 -3.54
CA THR A 54 -1.16 2.13 -4.40
C THR A 54 -0.98 3.35 -5.29
N VAL A 55 0.26 3.83 -5.39
CA VAL A 55 0.66 4.93 -6.27
C VAL A 55 1.77 4.45 -7.20
N LEU A 56 1.70 4.86 -8.47
CA LEU A 56 2.81 4.74 -9.40
C LEU A 56 3.43 6.14 -9.57
N LEU A 57 4.74 6.21 -9.40
CA LEU A 57 5.54 7.40 -9.62
C LEU A 57 6.36 7.25 -10.91
N ASP A 58 6.54 8.33 -11.66
CA ASP A 58 7.52 8.39 -12.74
C ASP A 58 8.95 8.58 -12.22
N ARG A 59 9.92 8.74 -13.14
CA ARG A 59 11.34 8.91 -12.81
C ARG A 59 11.63 10.24 -12.11
N GLU A 60 10.77 11.23 -12.32
CA GLU A 60 10.84 12.57 -11.75
C GLU A 60 10.09 12.67 -10.40
N GLY A 61 9.41 11.60 -9.99
CA GLY A 61 8.67 11.51 -8.74
C GLY A 61 7.23 12.02 -8.80
N ASN A 62 6.70 12.29 -9.99
CA ASN A 62 5.30 12.68 -10.18
C ASN A 62 4.38 11.46 -10.09
N ILE A 63 3.20 11.65 -9.50
CA ILE A 63 2.19 10.58 -9.45
C ILE A 63 1.48 10.46 -10.80
N VAL A 64 1.74 9.37 -11.51
CA VAL A 64 1.12 9.08 -12.81
C VAL A 64 -0.18 8.31 -12.70
N GLN A 65 -0.29 7.45 -11.68
CA GLN A 65 -1.50 6.65 -11.45
C GLN A 65 -1.70 6.31 -9.97
N ARG A 66 -2.97 6.11 -9.60
CA ARG A 66 -3.44 5.82 -8.24
C ARG A 66 -4.47 4.70 -8.28
N TRP A 67 -4.43 3.82 -7.30
CA TRP A 67 -5.45 2.80 -7.07
C TRP A 67 -5.84 2.77 -5.60
N VAL A 68 -7.15 2.74 -5.35
CA VAL A 68 -7.74 2.67 -4.00
C VAL A 68 -8.38 1.29 -3.81
N GLY A 69 -8.14 0.67 -2.67
CA GLY A 69 -8.63 -0.67 -2.37
C GLY A 69 -7.87 -1.77 -3.13
N TYR A 70 -8.31 -3.00 -2.93
CA TYR A 70 -7.79 -4.18 -3.61
C TYR A 70 -8.89 -4.84 -4.43
N SER A 71 -8.63 -5.06 -5.71
CA SER A 71 -9.60 -5.69 -6.64
C SER A 71 -9.05 -6.95 -7.30
N GLY A 72 -8.07 -7.61 -6.67
CA GLY A 72 -7.58 -8.90 -7.16
C GLY A 72 -6.67 -8.81 -8.38
N VAL A 73 -6.71 -9.87 -9.20
CA VAL A 73 -5.80 -10.10 -10.34
C VAL A 73 -5.94 -9.04 -11.43
N ASP A 74 -7.14 -8.49 -11.63
CA ASP A 74 -7.38 -7.45 -12.64
C ASP A 74 -6.59 -6.18 -12.31
N GLN A 75 -6.61 -5.76 -11.05
CA GLN A 75 -5.85 -4.62 -10.58
C GLN A 75 -4.34 -4.88 -10.70
N ALA A 76 -3.88 -6.08 -10.37
CA ALA A 76 -2.47 -6.46 -10.55
C ALA A 76 -2.04 -6.41 -12.04
N THR A 77 -2.93 -6.81 -12.95
CA THR A 77 -2.71 -6.74 -14.41
C THR A 77 -2.64 -5.30 -14.89
N GLN A 78 -3.53 -4.43 -14.40
CA GLN A 78 -3.51 -2.99 -14.70
C GLN A 78 -2.24 -2.32 -14.19
N ILE A 79 -1.84 -2.61 -12.95
CA ILE A 79 -0.59 -2.08 -12.36
C ILE A 79 0.61 -2.52 -13.20
N ARG A 80 0.68 -3.80 -13.61
CA ARG A 80 1.76 -4.29 -14.47
C ARG A 80 1.80 -3.56 -15.81
N ALA A 81 0.66 -3.38 -16.46
CA ALA A 81 0.58 -2.67 -17.73
C ALA A 81 1.06 -1.21 -17.60
N ALA A 82 0.62 -0.52 -16.54
CA ALA A 82 1.04 0.86 -16.26
C ALA A 82 2.55 0.97 -16.02
N ILE A 83 3.13 0.04 -15.25
CA ILE A 83 4.57 -0.01 -15.02
C ILE A 83 5.34 -0.20 -16.33
N GLN A 84 4.92 -1.13 -17.20
CA GLN A 84 5.61 -1.36 -18.48
C GLN A 84 5.55 -0.13 -19.40
N LEU A 85 4.40 0.57 -19.41
CA LEU A 85 4.25 1.81 -20.15
C LEU A 85 5.22 2.89 -19.64
N GLU A 86 5.36 3.03 -18.32
CA GLU A 86 6.25 4.02 -17.71
C GLU A 86 7.74 3.68 -17.92
N LEU A 87 8.10 2.40 -17.82
CA LEU A 87 9.46 1.95 -18.07
C LEU A 87 9.91 2.26 -19.51
N GLY A 88 9.00 2.17 -20.48
CA GLY A 88 9.24 2.50 -21.89
C GLY A 88 9.26 4.00 -22.22
N ARG A 89 8.84 4.88 -21.31
CA ARG A 89 8.90 6.33 -21.51
C ARG A 89 10.34 6.85 -21.39
N GLY A 90 10.70 7.77 -22.27
CA GLY A 90 11.92 8.57 -22.14
C GLY A 90 11.78 9.66 -21.05
N PRO A 91 12.89 10.24 -20.59
CA PRO A 91 12.87 11.31 -19.58
C PRO A 91 12.03 12.51 -20.05
N GLY A 92 11.21 13.08 -19.16
CA GLY A 92 10.43 14.30 -19.45
C GLY A 92 9.27 14.13 -20.45
N ALA A 93 8.88 12.90 -20.81
CA ALA A 93 7.72 12.67 -21.65
C ALA A 93 6.42 13.08 -20.89
N PRO A 94 5.59 13.97 -21.45
CA PRO A 94 4.40 14.46 -20.76
C PRO A 94 3.41 13.33 -20.46
N HIS A 95 2.87 13.35 -19.24
CA HIS A 95 1.76 12.49 -18.86
C HIS A 95 0.45 13.13 -19.29
N ALA A 96 -0.40 12.36 -19.97
CA ALA A 96 -1.78 12.76 -20.14
C ALA A 96 -2.45 12.66 -18.76
N HIS A 97 -2.74 13.80 -18.13
CA HIS A 97 -3.60 13.82 -16.96
C HIS A 97 -4.99 13.33 -17.40
N HIS A 98 -5.34 12.09 -17.06
CA HIS A 98 -6.73 11.66 -17.05
C HIS A 98 -7.44 12.31 -15.84
N GLY A 99 -7.55 13.63 -15.87
CA GLY A 99 -8.59 14.35 -15.16
C GLY A 99 -9.84 14.26 -16.02
N GLY A 100 -10.81 13.46 -15.57
CA GLY A 100 -12.17 13.57 -16.10
C GLY A 100 -12.66 15.02 -15.98
N PRO A 101 -13.57 15.46 -16.86
CA PRO A 101 -14.04 16.84 -16.89
C PRO A 101 -14.60 17.22 -15.51
N ARG A 102 -14.12 18.34 -14.98
CA ARG A 102 -14.79 19.06 -13.89
C ARG A 102 -15.98 19.77 -14.51
N THR A 103 -17.14 19.12 -14.48
CA THR A 103 -18.46 19.76 -14.61
C THR A 103 -19.01 20.07 -13.23
#